data_AF-A0A3S2VL03-F1
#
_entry.id   AF-A0A3S2VL03-F1
#
_cell.length_a   1.000
_cell.length_b   1.000
_cell.length_c   1.000
_cell.angle_alpha   90.00
_cell.angle_beta   90.00
_cell.angle_gamma   90.00
#
_symmetry.space_group_name_H-M   'P 1'
#
loop_
_entity.id
_entity.type
_entity.pdbx_description
1 polymer ?
#
loop_
_entity_poly.entity_id
_entity_poly.type
_entity_poly.pdbx_seq_one_letter_code
_entity_poly.pdbx_strand_id
1 'polypeptide(L)'
;MAYQEDDIDFDRLDWKQFEELCYDILVRFRFHTMAWRQGGADHGRDIEARRTVTDTITSPYTEKWFIECKRHSQGLPLDQVVEKINWARVEKAEHFLLIVSSYLTTATREWLEKARQTESFMIHTIEGKFLKQQLLLFPDIIVKYFADDHVRLVRGLLQQWVSHHILPGPKALYDLYHQLDFTKLNHEELAFLWHAYTHAEEPLEQYYHDEDLEPISSDMMVPFDFLIPHLKKAQNWEYPVMKASEEDRFGMINGLGQAWMDPEGSDFAYAHIQYELPDGERVQVLLVKENKILEVRIASGYKSASFL
;
A
#
# COMPACT_ATOMS: atom_id res chain seq x y z
N MET A 1 -2.04 -7.11 4.42
CA MET A 1 -1.48 -6.84 3.09
C MET A 1 0.01 -7.13 3.17
N ALA A 2 0.51 -8.16 2.49
CA ALA A 2 1.94 -8.49 2.53
C ALA A 2 2.54 -8.15 1.17
N TYR A 3 2.99 -6.90 1.00
CA TYR A 3 3.94 -6.58 -0.06
C TYR A 3 5.18 -7.47 0.11
N GLN A 4 5.83 -7.79 -0.99
CA GLN A 4 7.07 -8.55 -1.03
C GLN A 4 8.19 -7.69 -1.61
N GLU A 5 9.45 -8.14 -1.47
CA GLU A 5 10.60 -7.40 -1.99
C GLU A 5 10.52 -7.17 -3.52
N ASP A 6 9.82 -8.04 -4.25
CA ASP A 6 9.62 -7.97 -5.70
C ASP A 6 8.63 -6.88 -6.12
N ASP A 7 7.77 -6.41 -5.21
CA ASP A 7 6.87 -5.28 -5.46
C ASP A 7 7.63 -3.93 -5.46
N ILE A 8 8.89 -3.92 -5.03
CA ILE A 8 9.72 -2.73 -4.90
C ILE A 8 10.78 -2.75 -6.00
N ASP A 9 10.53 -1.97 -7.04
CA ASP A 9 11.50 -1.75 -8.12
C ASP A 9 11.96 -0.30 -8.14
N PHE A 10 13.16 -0.05 -7.61
CA PHE A 10 13.77 1.28 -7.62
C PHE A 10 14.12 1.78 -9.02
N ASP A 11 14.17 0.91 -10.05
CA ASP A 11 14.44 1.37 -11.40
C ASP A 11 13.28 2.19 -11.99
N ARG A 12 12.07 2.03 -11.45
CA ARG A 12 10.89 2.84 -11.79
C ARG A 12 10.93 4.26 -11.23
N LEU A 13 11.87 4.55 -10.32
CA LEU A 13 12.03 5.86 -9.72
C LEU A 13 13.17 6.63 -10.39
N ASP A 14 12.90 7.89 -10.71
CA ASP A 14 13.98 8.85 -10.95
C ASP A 14 14.69 9.24 -9.64
N TRP A 15 15.75 10.03 -9.75
CA TRP A 15 16.55 10.42 -8.59
C TRP A 15 15.76 11.30 -7.59
N LYS A 16 14.84 12.15 -8.06
CA LYS A 16 14.01 13.00 -7.19
C LYS A 16 12.98 12.19 -6.43
N GLN A 17 12.32 11.26 -7.12
CA GLN A 17 11.36 10.35 -6.51
C GLN A 17 12.04 9.44 -5.47
N PHE A 18 13.29 9.03 -5.71
CA PHE A 18 14.05 8.26 -4.73
C PHE A 18 14.43 9.10 -3.50
N GLU A 19 14.81 10.37 -3.67
CA GLU A 19 15.00 11.29 -2.54
C GLU A 19 13.70 11.49 -1.74
N GLU A 20 12.56 11.66 -2.42
CA GLU A 20 11.24 11.79 -1.79
C GLU A 20 10.87 10.53 -0.99
N LEU A 21 11.11 9.35 -1.56
CA LEU A 21 10.95 8.06 -0.88
C LEU A 21 11.80 8.00 0.39
N CYS A 22 13.06 8.42 0.32
CA CYS A 22 13.97 8.47 1.46
C CYS A 22 13.51 9.49 2.52
N TYR A 23 12.93 10.61 2.10
CA TYR A 23 12.33 11.58 3.00
C TYR A 23 11.15 10.95 3.76
N ASP A 24 10.21 10.33 3.04
CA ASP A 24 9.01 9.75 3.63
C ASP A 24 9.34 8.61 4.61
N ILE A 25 10.32 7.76 4.28
CA ILE A 25 10.74 6.67 5.19
C ILE A 25 11.41 7.24 6.46
N LEU A 26 12.19 8.31 6.36
CA LEU A 26 12.80 8.96 7.53
C LEU A 26 11.75 9.58 8.45
N VAL A 27 10.69 10.16 7.90
CA VAL A 27 9.53 10.63 8.69
C VAL A 27 8.89 9.48 9.46
N ARG A 28 8.73 8.31 8.83
CA ARG A 28 8.23 7.09 9.52
C ARG A 28 9.14 6.64 10.65
N PHE A 29 10.46 6.81 10.50
CA PHE A 29 11.46 6.57 11.54
C PHE A 29 11.64 7.72 12.55
N ARG A 30 10.69 8.66 12.62
CA ARG A 30 10.64 9.76 13.60
C ARG A 30 11.80 10.74 13.51
N PHE A 31 12.43 10.85 12.35
CA PHE A 31 13.22 12.05 12.04
C PHE A 31 12.30 13.25 11.95
N HIS A 32 12.77 14.40 12.41
CA HIS A 32 12.01 15.65 12.47
C HIS A 32 12.91 16.84 12.11
N THR A 33 12.30 18.02 11.99
CA THR A 33 13.02 19.23 11.53
C THR A 33 13.74 18.97 10.22
N MET A 34 13.09 18.23 9.32
CA MET A 34 13.63 17.82 8.04
C MET A 34 13.72 19.04 7.11
N ALA A 35 14.88 19.25 6.49
CA ALA A 35 15.11 20.24 5.46
C ALA A 35 15.60 19.50 4.20
N TRP A 36 14.70 19.38 3.21
CA TRP A 36 15.04 18.85 1.90
C TRP A 36 15.68 19.96 1.07
N ARG A 37 16.91 19.74 0.63
CA ARG A 37 17.63 20.69 -0.22
C ARG A 37 17.42 20.28 -1.66
N GLN A 38 16.85 21.18 -2.46
CA GLN A 38 16.66 21.02 -3.89
C GLN A 38 17.37 22.17 -4.60
N GLY A 39 18.50 21.91 -5.29
CA GLY A 39 19.19 22.91 -6.11
C GLY A 39 20.67 22.64 -6.36
N GLY A 40 21.31 23.43 -7.23
CA GLY A 40 22.70 23.19 -7.70
C GLY A 40 23.82 23.35 -6.67
N ALA A 41 23.51 23.57 -5.39
CA ALA A 41 24.49 23.70 -4.31
C ALA A 41 23.99 22.95 -3.06
N ASP A 42 23.88 21.63 -3.15
CA ASP A 42 23.37 20.80 -2.04
C ASP A 42 24.35 20.66 -0.86
N HIS A 43 25.49 21.36 -0.87
CA HIS A 43 26.48 21.35 0.22
C HIS A 43 26.71 19.95 0.81
N GLY A 44 26.75 18.96 -0.09
CA GLY A 44 27.02 17.56 0.22
C GLY A 44 25.94 16.77 0.97
N ARG A 45 24.65 17.14 0.91
CA ARG A 45 23.53 16.32 1.42
C ARG A 45 22.21 16.66 0.73
N ASP A 46 21.35 15.68 0.58
CA ASP A 46 20.02 15.89 0.01
C ASP A 46 19.01 16.27 1.11
N ILE A 47 19.20 15.70 2.31
CA ILE A 47 18.32 15.93 3.46
C ILE A 47 19.16 16.25 4.71
N GLU A 48 18.80 17.32 5.42
CA GLU A 48 19.25 17.56 6.78
C GLU A 48 18.10 17.30 7.74
N ALA A 49 18.37 16.59 8.83
CA ALA A 49 17.35 16.18 9.78
C ALA A 49 17.84 16.23 11.22
N ARG A 50 16.89 16.13 12.14
CA ARG A 50 17.14 15.91 13.56
C ARG A 50 16.44 14.65 14.02
N ARG A 51 17.04 13.97 15.00
CA ARG A 51 16.42 12.84 15.69
C ARG A 51 16.57 13.03 17.18
N THR A 52 15.47 12.89 17.91
CA THR A 52 15.50 12.90 19.38
C THR A 52 15.77 11.49 19.88
N VAL A 53 16.85 11.33 20.65
CA VAL A 53 17.18 10.08 21.34
C VAL A 53 16.68 10.19 22.78
N THR A 54 15.84 9.23 23.15
CA THR A 54 15.32 9.08 24.51
C THR A 54 15.86 7.80 25.10
N ASP A 55 16.60 7.92 26.20
CA ASP A 55 17.05 6.81 27.03
C ASP A 55 16.23 6.81 28.34
N THR A 56 16.18 5.69 29.05
CA THR A 56 15.59 5.62 30.39
C THR A 56 16.48 6.23 31.46
N ILE A 57 17.78 6.38 31.18
CA ILE A 57 18.78 6.87 32.14
C ILE A 57 19.17 8.33 31.87
N THR A 58 19.25 8.75 30.61
CA THR A 58 19.69 10.10 30.24
C THR A 58 18.53 11.01 29.88
N SER A 59 18.73 12.32 30.03
CA SER A 59 17.77 13.29 29.49
C SER A 59 17.74 13.19 27.96
N PRO A 60 16.57 13.37 27.32
CA PRO A 60 16.48 13.38 25.88
C PRO A 60 17.44 14.40 25.26
N TYR A 61 18.13 13.99 24.21
CA TYR A 61 18.99 14.86 23.43
C TYR A 61 18.68 14.73 21.95
N THR A 62 19.11 15.71 21.16
CA THR A 62 18.83 15.76 19.73
C THR A 62 20.12 15.66 18.94
N GLU A 63 20.13 14.75 17.97
CA GLU A 63 21.24 14.53 17.05
C GLU A 63 20.96 15.21 15.71
N LYS A 64 21.99 15.80 15.10
CA LYS A 64 21.99 16.38 13.77
C LYS A 64 22.47 15.35 12.75
N TRP A 65 21.60 15.06 11.79
CA TRP A 65 21.81 14.04 10.76
C TRP A 65 21.90 14.69 9.38
N PHE A 66 22.95 14.33 8.64
CA PHE A 66 23.07 14.59 7.21
C PHE A 66 22.77 13.30 6.46
N ILE A 67 21.85 13.36 5.50
CA ILE A 67 21.44 12.22 4.72
C ILE A 67 21.71 12.50 3.24
N GLU A 68 22.38 11.56 2.61
CA GLU A 68 22.61 11.51 1.17
C GLU A 68 21.87 10.31 0.59
N CYS A 69 21.14 10.53 -0.49
CA CYS A 69 20.28 9.59 -1.18
C CYS A 69 20.80 9.38 -2.61
N LYS A 70 21.30 8.18 -2.92
CA LYS A 70 21.80 7.85 -4.25
C LYS A 70 20.93 6.81 -4.95
N ARG A 71 20.17 7.26 -5.95
CA ARG A 71 19.53 6.37 -6.93
C ARG A 71 20.59 5.89 -7.91
N HIS A 72 20.93 4.60 -7.84
CA HIS A 72 21.89 3.94 -8.71
C HIS A 72 21.39 2.53 -9.04
N SER A 73 21.61 2.05 -10.27
CA SER A 73 21.25 0.68 -10.67
C SER A 73 22.39 -0.32 -10.46
N GLN A 74 23.64 0.18 -10.40
CA GLN A 74 24.85 -0.62 -10.21
C GLN A 74 25.53 -0.30 -8.88
N GLY A 75 26.72 -0.84 -8.62
CA GLY A 75 27.50 -0.48 -7.44
C GLY A 75 27.84 1.01 -7.40
N LEU A 76 27.60 1.68 -6.26
CA LEU A 76 27.96 3.08 -6.06
C LEU A 76 29.49 3.21 -5.93
N PRO A 77 30.13 4.02 -6.78
CA PRO A 77 31.58 4.24 -6.74
C PRO A 77 31.98 5.29 -5.69
N LEU A 78 33.27 5.26 -5.32
CA LEU A 78 33.81 6.02 -4.19
C LEU A 78 33.78 7.54 -4.43
N ASP A 79 34.05 7.97 -5.65
CA ASP A 79 34.08 9.37 -6.06
C ASP A 79 32.76 10.11 -5.78
N GLN A 80 31.62 9.40 -5.82
CA GLN A 80 30.31 9.97 -5.50
C GLN A 80 30.05 10.17 -3.99
N VAL A 81 30.92 9.64 -3.11
CA VAL A 81 30.70 9.62 -1.65
C VAL A 81 31.67 10.53 -0.91
N VAL A 82 32.93 10.63 -1.37
CA VAL A 82 34.01 11.35 -0.67
C VAL A 82 33.65 12.81 -0.41
N GLU A 83 33.10 13.51 -1.41
CA GLU A 83 32.74 14.92 -1.27
C GLU A 83 31.64 15.13 -0.22
N LYS A 84 30.68 14.20 -0.14
CA LYS A 84 29.54 14.26 0.79
C LYS A 84 30.02 14.15 2.25
N ILE A 85 30.96 13.24 2.50
CA ILE A 85 31.60 13.12 3.82
C ILE A 85 32.46 14.33 4.17
N ASN A 86 33.17 14.92 3.21
CA ASN A 86 33.92 16.16 3.45
C ASN A 86 33.00 17.30 3.88
N TRP A 87 31.84 17.46 3.26
CA TRP A 87 30.84 18.44 3.68
C TRP A 87 30.28 18.16 5.08
N ALA A 88 29.97 16.90 5.40
CA ALA A 88 29.55 16.50 6.75
C ALA A 88 30.60 16.84 7.81
N ARG A 89 31.89 16.69 7.49
CA ARG A 89 33.00 17.09 8.35
C ARG A 89 33.05 18.62 8.55
N VAL A 90 33.02 19.38 7.46
CA VAL A 90 33.10 20.85 7.49
C VAL A 90 31.93 21.45 8.28
N GLU A 91 30.73 20.92 8.10
CA GLU A 91 29.51 21.39 8.76
C GLU A 91 29.20 20.70 10.10
N LYS A 92 30.13 19.87 10.59
CA LYS A 92 30.07 19.20 11.89
C LYS A 92 28.74 18.46 12.12
N ALA A 93 28.37 17.59 11.19
CA ALA A 93 27.28 16.65 11.43
C ALA A 93 27.63 15.73 12.62
N GLU A 94 26.63 15.23 13.34
CA GLU A 94 26.83 14.19 14.36
C GLU A 94 26.69 12.79 13.73
N HIS A 95 25.82 12.70 12.72
CA HIS A 95 25.62 11.50 11.93
C HIS A 95 25.56 11.84 10.43
N PHE A 96 26.19 10.99 9.63
CA PHE A 96 26.03 10.93 8.19
C PHE A 96 25.38 9.60 7.82
N LEU A 97 24.32 9.64 7.01
CA LEU A 97 23.61 8.47 6.53
C LEU A 97 23.62 8.47 5.00
N LEU A 98 24.22 7.43 4.41
CA LEU A 98 24.13 7.18 2.98
C LEU A 98 23.05 6.13 2.71
N ILE A 99 22.03 6.50 1.95
CA ILE A 99 20.98 5.60 1.47
C ILE A 99 21.19 5.40 -0.03
N VAL A 100 21.33 4.15 -0.47
CA VAL A 100 21.53 3.81 -1.89
C VAL A 100 20.49 2.78 -2.34
N SER A 101 19.92 2.97 -3.53
CA SER A 101 18.92 2.02 -4.09
C SER A 101 19.52 0.69 -4.50
N SER A 102 20.84 0.62 -4.70
CA SER A 102 21.59 -0.57 -5.11
C SER A 102 22.50 -1.10 -3.99
N TYR A 103 23.81 -1.10 -4.20
CA TYR A 103 24.83 -1.61 -3.29
C TYR A 103 26.10 -0.76 -3.41
N LEU A 104 26.98 -0.86 -2.42
CA LEU A 104 28.28 -0.20 -2.45
C LEU A 104 29.32 -1.08 -3.15
N THR A 105 30.17 -0.48 -3.99
CA THR A 105 31.35 -1.19 -4.52
C THR A 105 32.31 -1.56 -3.37
N THR A 106 33.11 -2.62 -3.55
CA THR A 106 34.09 -3.07 -2.54
C THR A 106 35.01 -1.93 -2.09
N ALA A 107 35.55 -1.16 -3.05
CA ALA A 107 36.41 -0.02 -2.77
C ALA A 107 35.71 1.05 -1.92
N THR A 108 34.43 1.33 -2.20
CA THR A 108 33.63 2.30 -1.43
C THR A 108 33.37 1.81 -0.02
N ARG A 109 33.05 0.52 0.16
CA ARG A 109 32.85 -0.08 1.47
C ARG A 109 34.13 -0.04 2.31
N GLU A 110 35.25 -0.49 1.77
CA GLU A 110 36.55 -0.47 2.46
C GLU A 110 36.97 0.94 2.88
N TRP A 111 36.72 1.93 2.02
CA TRP A 111 37.01 3.32 2.35
C TRP A 111 36.07 3.86 3.45
N LEU A 112 34.77 3.55 3.41
CA LEU A 112 33.81 3.95 4.45
C LEU A 112 34.14 3.32 5.81
N GLU A 113 34.61 2.07 5.86
CA GLU A 113 35.06 1.46 7.12
C GLU A 113 36.25 2.20 7.73
N LYS A 114 37.21 2.64 6.90
CA LYS A 114 38.32 3.47 7.37
C LYS A 114 37.83 4.83 7.84
N ALA A 115 36.93 5.46 7.08
CA ALA A 115 36.34 6.75 7.44
C ALA A 115 35.61 6.67 8.80
N ARG A 116 34.85 5.60 9.07
CA ARG A 116 34.19 5.38 10.37
C ARG A 116 35.14 5.39 11.57
N GLN A 117 36.40 5.04 11.37
CA GLN A 117 37.41 5.01 12.43
C GLN A 117 38.09 6.36 12.62
N THR A 118 38.05 7.24 11.61
CA THR A 118 38.81 8.50 11.60
C THR A 118 37.95 9.75 11.73
N GLU A 119 36.69 9.70 11.31
CA GLU A 119 35.78 10.84 11.41
C GLU A 119 35.30 11.06 12.85
N SER A 120 35.03 12.33 13.19
CA SER A 120 34.47 12.71 14.49
C SER A 120 32.96 12.48 14.61
N PHE A 121 32.33 11.91 13.59
CA PHE A 121 30.89 11.70 13.47
C PHE A 121 30.60 10.29 12.98
N MET A 122 29.39 9.81 13.24
CA MET A 122 29.01 8.44 12.91
C MET A 122 28.61 8.32 11.45
N ILE A 123 29.12 7.32 10.73
CA ILE A 123 28.77 7.06 9.33
C ILE A 123 27.93 5.78 9.22
N HIS A 124 26.72 5.93 8.69
CA HIS A 124 25.73 4.87 8.48
C HIS A 124 25.50 4.63 6.98
N THR A 125 25.14 3.40 6.63
CA THR A 125 24.85 3.01 5.25
C THR A 125 23.61 2.12 5.19
N ILE A 126 22.68 2.45 4.31
CA ILE A 126 21.52 1.63 3.95
C ILE A 126 21.62 1.30 2.47
N GLU A 127 21.76 0.02 2.15
CA GLU A 127 21.79 -0.48 0.76
C GLU A 127 20.42 -1.06 0.36
N GLY A 128 20.19 -1.17 -0.95
CA GLY A 128 18.90 -1.45 -1.56
C GLY A 128 18.18 -2.66 -0.97
N LYS A 129 18.89 -3.76 -0.72
CA LYS A 129 18.29 -4.96 -0.09
C LYS A 129 17.71 -4.65 1.30
N PHE A 130 18.48 -3.96 2.14
CA PHE A 130 18.01 -3.59 3.47
C PHE A 130 16.93 -2.51 3.40
N LEU A 131 17.05 -1.56 2.46
CA LEU A 131 16.04 -0.53 2.23
C LEU A 131 14.67 -1.14 1.87
N LYS A 132 14.63 -2.14 0.99
CA LYS A 132 13.40 -2.89 0.68
C LYS A 132 12.76 -3.46 1.93
N GLN A 133 13.55 -4.09 2.80
CA GLN A 133 13.06 -4.66 4.06
C GLN A 133 12.49 -3.60 5.00
N GLN A 134 13.08 -2.40 5.03
CA GLN A 134 12.51 -1.29 5.80
C GLN A 134 11.21 -0.76 5.20
N LEU A 135 11.11 -0.70 3.86
CA LEU A 135 9.89 -0.25 3.16
C LEU A 135 8.71 -1.20 3.38
N LEU A 136 8.95 -2.50 3.52
CA LEU A 136 7.91 -3.49 3.83
C LEU A 136 7.18 -3.22 5.15
N LEU A 137 7.78 -2.44 6.06
CA LEU A 137 7.13 -1.99 7.30
C LEU A 137 6.09 -0.89 7.06
N PHE A 138 6.10 -0.23 5.90
CA PHE A 138 5.28 0.92 5.57
C PHE A 138 4.56 0.72 4.22
N PRO A 139 3.49 -0.11 4.18
CA PRO A 139 2.74 -0.40 2.96
C PRO A 139 2.23 0.84 2.22
N ASP A 140 1.88 1.91 2.95
CA ASP A 140 1.44 3.17 2.36
C ASP A 140 2.52 3.86 1.52
N ILE A 141 3.79 3.77 1.92
CA ILE A 141 4.92 4.27 1.14
C ILE A 141 5.10 3.42 -0.11
N ILE A 142 5.02 2.09 0.01
CA ILE A 142 5.16 1.21 -1.16
C ILE A 142 4.14 1.57 -2.24
N VAL A 143 2.92 1.91 -1.82
CA VAL A 143 1.84 2.28 -2.75
C VAL A 143 2.12 3.59 -3.43
N LYS A 144 2.54 4.59 -2.66
CA LYS A 144 2.86 5.91 -3.18
C LYS A 144 3.89 5.81 -4.31
N TYR A 145 4.92 4.99 -4.16
CA TYR A 145 6.04 4.96 -5.12
C TYR A 145 6.01 3.81 -6.13
N PHE A 146 5.46 2.64 -5.79
CA PHE A 146 5.58 1.43 -6.60
C PHE A 146 4.26 0.81 -7.04
N ALA A 147 3.11 1.19 -6.47
CA ALA A 147 1.83 0.72 -6.99
C ALA A 147 1.62 1.22 -8.43
N ASP A 148 0.95 0.40 -9.23
CA ASP A 148 0.52 0.82 -10.55
C ASP A 148 -0.65 1.83 -10.43
N ASP A 149 -0.90 2.58 -11.50
CA ASP A 149 -1.91 3.62 -11.51
C ASP A 149 -3.34 3.07 -11.28
N HIS A 150 -3.61 1.82 -11.67
CA HIS A 150 -4.90 1.17 -11.42
C HIS A 150 -5.08 0.78 -9.95
N VAL A 151 -4.06 0.24 -9.27
CA VAL A 151 -4.12 0.03 -7.81
C VAL A 151 -4.36 1.35 -7.07
N ARG A 152 -3.69 2.44 -7.49
CA ARG A 152 -3.95 3.78 -6.92
C ARG A 152 -5.36 4.27 -7.20
N LEU A 153 -5.88 4.04 -8.40
CA LEU A 153 -7.26 4.36 -8.76
C LEU A 153 -8.26 3.63 -7.86
N VAL A 154 -8.11 2.31 -7.66
CA VAL A 154 -8.97 1.52 -6.77
C VAL A 154 -9.01 2.11 -5.36
N ARG A 155 -7.86 2.51 -4.81
CA ARG A 155 -7.77 3.13 -3.48
C ARG A 155 -8.45 4.49 -3.41
N GLY A 156 -8.28 5.30 -4.45
CA GLY A 156 -8.97 6.57 -4.57
C GLY A 156 -10.49 6.39 -4.59
N LEU A 157 -10.97 5.41 -5.37
CA LEU A 157 -12.38 5.05 -5.46
C LEU A 157 -12.93 4.51 -4.13
N LEU A 158 -12.18 3.63 -3.47
CA LEU A 158 -12.51 3.12 -2.13
C LEU A 158 -12.64 4.28 -1.13
N GLN A 159 -11.68 5.20 -1.11
CA GLN A 159 -11.71 6.35 -0.22
C GLN A 159 -12.90 7.28 -0.52
N GLN A 160 -13.22 7.49 -1.80
CA GLN A 160 -14.39 8.26 -2.22
C GLN A 160 -15.69 7.61 -1.76
N TRP A 161 -15.83 6.29 -1.89
CA TRP A 161 -16.99 5.57 -1.39
C TRP A 161 -17.11 5.64 0.14
N VAL A 162 -16.01 5.40 0.86
CA VAL A 162 -15.99 5.49 2.32
C VAL A 162 -16.36 6.89 2.79
N SER A 163 -15.84 7.94 2.14
CA SER A 163 -16.02 9.32 2.58
C SER A 163 -17.31 9.98 2.10
N HIS A 164 -17.82 9.57 0.93
CA HIS A 164 -18.86 10.31 0.19
C HIS A 164 -19.96 9.41 -0.40
N HIS A 165 -19.91 8.09 -0.21
CA HIS A 165 -20.86 7.13 -0.78
C HIS A 165 -20.90 7.15 -2.32
N ILE A 166 -19.80 7.54 -2.95
CA ILE A 166 -19.68 7.58 -4.42
C ILE A 166 -19.03 6.28 -4.89
N LEU A 167 -19.79 5.47 -5.64
CA LEU A 167 -19.27 4.30 -6.34
C LEU A 167 -18.69 4.67 -7.72
N PRO A 168 -17.73 3.89 -8.25
CA PRO A 168 -17.22 4.10 -9.60
C PRO A 168 -18.30 3.87 -10.66
N GLY A 169 -18.24 4.64 -11.75
CA GLY A 169 -19.09 4.43 -12.92
C GLY A 169 -18.64 3.23 -13.79
N PRO A 170 -19.48 2.79 -14.74
CA PRO A 170 -19.26 1.56 -15.52
C PRO A 170 -17.97 1.60 -16.34
N LYS A 171 -17.62 2.75 -16.94
CA LYS A 171 -16.34 2.92 -17.65
C LYS A 171 -15.13 2.61 -16.78
N ALA A 172 -15.09 3.13 -15.56
CA ALA A 172 -13.95 2.93 -14.66
C ALA A 172 -13.83 1.46 -14.23
N LEU A 173 -14.97 0.81 -13.96
CA LEU A 173 -15.01 -0.62 -13.65
C LEU A 173 -14.55 -1.46 -14.86
N TYR A 174 -15.02 -1.16 -16.07
CA TYR A 174 -14.56 -1.85 -17.28
C TYR A 174 -13.05 -1.69 -17.52
N ASP A 175 -12.53 -0.47 -17.40
CA ASP A 175 -11.10 -0.19 -17.52
C ASP A 175 -10.28 -1.00 -16.49
N LEU A 176 -10.76 -1.05 -15.23
CA LEU A 176 -10.13 -1.83 -14.17
C LEU A 176 -10.15 -3.34 -14.46
N TYR A 177 -11.26 -3.89 -14.97
CA TYR A 177 -11.32 -5.31 -15.33
C TYR A 177 -10.21 -5.73 -16.28
N HIS A 178 -9.90 -4.90 -17.28
CA HIS A 178 -8.91 -5.22 -18.30
C HIS A 178 -7.46 -4.90 -17.91
N GLN A 179 -7.24 -3.90 -17.06
CA GLN A 179 -5.90 -3.35 -16.82
C GLN A 179 -5.36 -3.60 -15.41
N LEU A 180 -6.22 -3.95 -14.45
CA LEU A 180 -5.83 -4.18 -13.07
C LEU A 180 -5.29 -5.59 -12.84
N ASP A 181 -4.13 -5.67 -12.19
CA ASP A 181 -3.66 -6.91 -11.59
C ASP A 181 -4.29 -7.09 -10.20
N PHE A 182 -5.40 -7.84 -10.14
CA PHE A 182 -6.14 -8.12 -8.90
C PHE A 182 -5.31 -8.83 -7.82
N THR A 183 -4.18 -9.45 -8.17
CA THR A 183 -3.30 -10.09 -7.16
C THR A 183 -2.61 -9.09 -6.24
N LYS A 184 -2.55 -7.81 -6.66
CA LYS A 184 -1.94 -6.70 -5.89
C LYS A 184 -2.89 -6.07 -4.89
N LEU A 185 -4.17 -6.43 -4.92
CA LEU A 185 -5.17 -5.88 -4.03
C LEU A 185 -5.22 -6.61 -2.69
N ASN A 186 -5.52 -5.86 -1.64
CA ASN A 186 -5.83 -6.39 -0.31
C ASN A 186 -7.32 -6.78 -0.19
N HIS A 187 -7.69 -7.34 0.95
CA HIS A 187 -9.06 -7.80 1.20
C HIS A 187 -10.10 -6.67 1.16
N GLU A 188 -9.78 -5.47 1.68
CA GLU A 188 -10.69 -4.33 1.64
C GLU A 188 -10.94 -3.87 0.20
N GLU A 189 -9.88 -3.75 -0.59
CA GLU A 189 -9.93 -3.36 -2.01
C GLU A 189 -10.70 -4.38 -2.86
N LEU A 190 -10.46 -5.68 -2.64
CA LEU A 190 -11.16 -6.76 -3.34
C LEU A 190 -12.66 -6.80 -2.97
N ALA A 191 -12.99 -6.70 -1.69
CA ALA A 191 -14.38 -6.65 -1.24
C ALA A 191 -15.12 -5.43 -1.79
N PHE A 192 -14.45 -4.27 -1.79
CA PHE A 192 -15.00 -3.05 -2.36
C PHE A 192 -15.26 -3.19 -3.86
N LEU A 193 -14.32 -3.73 -4.64
CA LEU A 193 -14.55 -3.95 -6.06
C LEU A 193 -15.70 -4.92 -6.29
N TRP A 194 -15.78 -6.02 -5.54
CA TRP A 194 -16.89 -6.95 -5.71
C TRP A 194 -18.25 -6.30 -5.42
N HIS A 195 -18.33 -5.47 -4.38
CA HIS A 195 -19.50 -4.65 -4.10
C HIS A 195 -19.82 -3.67 -5.23
N ALA A 196 -18.81 -2.94 -5.73
CA ALA A 196 -18.98 -1.96 -6.79
C ALA A 196 -19.45 -2.60 -8.11
N TYR A 197 -18.87 -3.73 -8.53
CA TYR A 197 -19.30 -4.48 -9.70
C TYR A 197 -20.73 -4.99 -9.54
N THR A 198 -21.04 -5.62 -8.41
CA THR A 198 -22.40 -6.14 -8.12
C THR A 198 -23.45 -5.03 -8.17
N HIS A 199 -23.12 -3.84 -7.67
CA HIS A 199 -24.03 -2.69 -7.72
C HIS A 199 -24.15 -2.06 -9.12
N ALA A 200 -23.15 -2.26 -9.98
CA ALA A 200 -23.08 -1.68 -11.31
C ALA A 200 -23.48 -2.65 -12.43
N GLU A 201 -24.10 -3.79 -12.13
CA GLU A 201 -24.47 -4.82 -13.12
C GLU A 201 -25.29 -4.25 -14.28
N GLU A 202 -26.45 -3.62 -14.01
CA GLU A 202 -27.27 -3.00 -15.06
C GLU A 202 -26.56 -1.82 -15.78
N PRO A 203 -25.92 -0.85 -15.08
CA PRO A 203 -25.15 0.20 -15.75
C PRO A 203 -24.00 -0.31 -16.63
N LEU A 204 -23.37 -1.42 -16.25
CA LEU A 204 -22.30 -2.05 -17.02
C LEU A 204 -22.85 -2.69 -18.30
N GLU A 205 -23.96 -3.43 -18.22
CA GLU A 205 -24.64 -3.97 -19.41
C GLU A 205 -24.98 -2.87 -20.41
N GLN A 206 -25.56 -1.76 -19.93
CA GLN A 206 -25.86 -0.62 -20.78
C GLN A 206 -24.58 -0.04 -21.41
N TYR A 207 -23.52 0.14 -20.63
CA TYR A 207 -22.26 0.67 -21.13
C TYR A 207 -21.62 -0.22 -22.22
N TYR A 208 -21.71 -1.55 -22.09
CA TYR A 208 -21.22 -2.46 -23.12
C TYR A 208 -21.98 -2.28 -24.45
N HIS A 209 -23.29 -2.12 -24.37
CA HIS A 209 -24.13 -1.90 -25.54
C HIS A 209 -23.88 -0.54 -26.20
N ASP A 210 -23.77 0.52 -25.40
CA ASP A 210 -23.59 1.89 -25.90
C ASP A 210 -22.23 2.09 -26.58
N GLU A 211 -21.18 1.42 -26.09
CA GLU A 211 -19.80 1.55 -26.59
C GLU A 211 -19.35 0.39 -27.51
N ASP A 212 -20.24 -0.56 -27.83
CA ASP A 212 -19.95 -1.76 -28.64
C ASP A 212 -18.76 -2.59 -28.09
N LEU A 213 -18.78 -2.84 -26.77
CA LEU A 213 -17.72 -3.52 -26.03
C LEU A 213 -18.07 -4.99 -25.76
N GLU A 214 -17.03 -5.83 -25.65
CA GLU A 214 -17.19 -7.19 -25.14
C GLU A 214 -17.57 -7.16 -23.64
N PRO A 215 -18.65 -7.83 -23.22
CA PRO A 215 -19.03 -7.90 -21.82
C PRO A 215 -17.95 -8.57 -20.97
N ILE A 216 -17.84 -8.13 -19.72
CA ILE A 216 -17.05 -8.83 -18.71
C ILE A 216 -17.56 -10.27 -18.59
N SER A 217 -16.67 -11.24 -18.71
CA SER A 217 -17.03 -12.64 -18.51
C SER A 217 -17.54 -12.84 -17.09
N SER A 218 -18.80 -13.22 -16.95
CA SER A 218 -19.43 -13.63 -15.69
C SER A 218 -20.20 -14.93 -15.89
N ASP A 219 -20.09 -15.86 -14.94
CA ASP A 219 -21.01 -16.99 -14.85
C ASP A 219 -22.43 -16.45 -14.59
N MET A 220 -23.42 -16.91 -15.36
CA MET A 220 -24.83 -16.53 -15.15
C MET A 220 -25.33 -16.86 -13.74
N MET A 221 -24.66 -17.77 -13.02
CA MET A 221 -24.97 -18.12 -11.63
C MET A 221 -24.18 -17.31 -10.61
N VAL A 222 -23.03 -16.76 -10.98
CA VAL A 222 -22.14 -16.02 -10.07
C VAL A 222 -21.58 -14.78 -10.79
N PRO A 223 -22.24 -13.61 -10.62
CA PRO A 223 -21.77 -12.35 -11.14
C PRO A 223 -20.33 -12.05 -10.72
N PHE A 224 -19.52 -11.64 -11.70
CA PHE A 224 -18.13 -11.20 -11.51
C PHE A 224 -17.24 -12.26 -10.81
N ASP A 225 -17.43 -13.53 -11.19
CA ASP A 225 -16.71 -14.70 -10.68
C ASP A 225 -15.19 -14.62 -10.80
N PHE A 226 -14.66 -13.82 -11.73
CA PHE A 226 -13.22 -13.55 -11.84
C PHE A 226 -12.59 -13.01 -10.54
N LEU A 227 -13.36 -12.39 -9.63
CA LEU A 227 -12.86 -11.94 -8.32
C LEU A 227 -12.76 -13.07 -7.29
N ILE A 228 -13.48 -14.17 -7.46
CA ILE A 228 -13.59 -15.24 -6.45
C ILE A 228 -12.24 -15.85 -6.05
N PRO A 229 -11.34 -16.20 -6.98
CA PRO A 229 -10.03 -16.75 -6.60
C PRO A 229 -9.22 -15.79 -5.72
N HIS A 230 -9.33 -14.49 -5.99
CA HIS A 230 -8.65 -13.44 -5.24
C HIS A 230 -9.27 -13.25 -3.85
N LEU A 231 -10.61 -13.22 -3.77
CA LEU A 231 -11.35 -13.16 -2.51
C LEU A 231 -11.01 -14.34 -1.60
N LYS A 232 -10.99 -15.57 -2.13
CA LYS A 232 -10.61 -16.77 -1.37
C LYS A 232 -9.19 -16.69 -0.82
N LYS A 233 -8.24 -16.20 -1.62
CA LYS A 233 -6.86 -15.99 -1.16
C LYS A 233 -6.75 -14.89 -0.10
N ALA A 234 -7.64 -13.90 -0.13
CA ALA A 234 -7.66 -12.75 0.76
C ALA A 234 -8.53 -12.95 2.01
N GLN A 235 -8.97 -14.17 2.30
CA GLN A 235 -9.76 -14.49 3.49
C GLN A 235 -9.11 -13.99 4.77
N ASN A 236 -9.94 -13.37 5.60
CA ASN A 236 -9.51 -12.77 6.86
C ASN A 236 -10.51 -13.06 8.00
N TRP A 237 -11.50 -13.91 7.76
CA TRP A 237 -12.56 -14.20 8.71
C TRP A 237 -13.02 -15.68 8.65
N GLU A 238 -13.63 -16.16 9.73
CA GLU A 238 -14.20 -17.51 9.80
C GLU A 238 -15.59 -17.55 9.17
N TYR A 239 -15.90 -18.61 8.43
CA TYR A 239 -17.25 -18.76 7.86
C TYR A 239 -18.28 -19.12 8.97
N PRO A 240 -19.45 -18.45 9.04
CA PRO A 240 -19.94 -17.36 8.19
C PRO A 240 -19.44 -15.96 8.62
N VAL A 241 -19.36 -15.03 7.66
CA VAL A 241 -18.86 -13.65 7.91
C VAL A 241 -19.78 -12.82 8.81
N MET A 242 -21.08 -13.11 8.80
CA MET A 242 -22.09 -12.44 9.60
C MET A 242 -22.38 -13.26 10.86
N LYS A 243 -22.33 -12.60 12.02
CA LYS A 243 -22.69 -13.21 13.30
C LYS A 243 -24.21 -13.23 13.44
N ALA A 244 -24.73 -14.18 14.22
CA ALA A 244 -26.17 -14.26 14.52
C ALA A 244 -26.74 -12.93 15.09
N SER A 245 -25.98 -12.23 15.93
CA SER A 245 -26.38 -10.91 16.48
C SER A 245 -26.42 -9.78 15.45
N GLU A 246 -25.77 -9.95 14.30
CA GLU A 246 -25.70 -8.96 13.22
C GLU A 246 -26.83 -9.15 12.20
N GLU A 247 -27.37 -10.36 12.08
CA GLU A 247 -28.53 -10.66 11.20
C GLU A 247 -29.75 -9.80 11.57
N ASP A 248 -30.00 -9.64 12.87
CA ASP A 248 -31.10 -8.80 13.38
C ASP A 248 -30.89 -7.31 13.07
N ARG A 249 -29.63 -6.85 13.01
CA ARG A 249 -29.28 -5.43 12.77
C ARG A 249 -29.32 -5.09 11.30
N PHE A 250 -28.79 -5.96 10.45
CA PHE A 250 -28.59 -5.69 9.04
C PHE A 250 -29.78 -6.14 8.18
N GLY A 251 -30.58 -7.10 8.65
CA GLY A 251 -31.73 -7.61 7.91
C GLY A 251 -31.37 -8.81 7.03
N MET A 252 -32.37 -9.35 6.34
CA MET A 252 -32.21 -10.61 5.61
C MET A 252 -31.52 -10.44 4.26
N ILE A 253 -30.69 -11.42 3.93
CA ILE A 253 -30.14 -11.65 2.59
C ILE A 253 -31.29 -11.96 1.63
N ASN A 254 -31.33 -11.28 0.48
CA ASN A 254 -32.31 -11.53 -0.55
C ASN A 254 -32.11 -12.91 -1.21
N GLY A 255 -33.04 -13.31 -2.09
CA GLY A 255 -32.96 -14.59 -2.80
C GLY A 255 -31.74 -14.74 -3.73
N LEU A 256 -31.01 -13.64 -3.99
CA LEU A 256 -29.80 -13.59 -4.81
C LEU A 256 -28.52 -13.63 -3.97
N GLY A 257 -28.63 -13.80 -2.64
CA GLY A 257 -27.45 -13.85 -1.78
C GLY A 257 -26.90 -12.46 -1.42
N GLN A 258 -27.65 -11.39 -1.64
CA GLN A 258 -27.19 -10.01 -1.43
C GLN A 258 -28.06 -9.30 -0.38
N ALA A 259 -27.45 -8.42 0.41
CA ALA A 259 -28.16 -7.43 1.21
C ALA A 259 -27.31 -6.17 1.32
N TRP A 260 -27.91 -4.99 1.19
CA TRP A 260 -27.20 -3.75 1.46
C TRP A 260 -28.15 -2.71 2.06
N MET A 261 -27.56 -1.78 2.80
CA MET A 261 -28.25 -0.61 3.33
C MET A 261 -27.31 0.57 3.26
N ASP A 262 -27.77 1.64 2.62
CA ASP A 262 -27.06 2.91 2.53
C ASP A 262 -28.06 4.05 2.76
N PRO A 263 -28.37 4.38 4.03
CA PRO A 263 -29.37 5.39 4.34
C PRO A 263 -28.85 6.77 3.95
N GLU A 264 -29.63 7.52 3.15
CA GLU A 264 -29.29 8.90 2.78
C GLU A 264 -28.99 9.75 4.02
N GLY A 265 -27.85 10.45 4.00
CA GLY A 265 -27.43 11.32 5.10
C GLY A 265 -26.88 10.58 6.34
N SER A 266 -26.63 9.28 6.24
CA SER A 266 -25.99 8.48 7.28
C SER A 266 -24.53 8.18 6.95
N ASP A 267 -23.65 8.19 7.97
CA ASP A 267 -22.27 7.69 7.84
C ASP A 267 -22.18 6.15 7.92
N PHE A 268 -23.33 5.48 8.05
CA PHE A 268 -23.45 4.03 8.10
C PHE A 268 -23.83 3.46 6.72
N ALA A 269 -23.12 2.43 6.28
CA ALA A 269 -23.54 1.58 5.17
C ALA A 269 -23.13 0.14 5.43
N TYR A 270 -23.86 -0.84 4.90
CA TYR A 270 -23.35 -2.21 4.86
C TYR A 270 -23.70 -2.89 3.53
N ALA A 271 -22.89 -3.87 3.15
CA ALA A 271 -23.15 -4.76 2.04
C ALA A 271 -22.72 -6.19 2.42
N HIS A 272 -23.63 -7.14 2.33
CA HIS A 272 -23.38 -8.56 2.45
C HIS A 272 -23.63 -9.21 1.10
N ILE A 273 -22.61 -9.88 0.55
CA ILE A 273 -22.66 -10.56 -0.73
C ILE A 273 -22.24 -12.01 -0.50
N GLN A 274 -23.08 -12.93 -0.95
CA GLN A 274 -22.87 -14.37 -0.85
C GLN A 274 -23.22 -15.05 -2.16
N TYR A 275 -22.32 -15.90 -2.65
CA TYR A 275 -22.62 -16.82 -3.75
C TYR A 275 -22.21 -18.24 -3.43
N GLU A 276 -22.99 -19.20 -3.95
CA GLU A 276 -22.69 -20.63 -3.89
C GLU A 276 -22.04 -21.04 -5.21
N LEU A 277 -20.86 -21.65 -5.12
CA LEU A 277 -20.09 -22.16 -6.25
C LEU A 277 -20.64 -23.51 -6.70
N PRO A 278 -20.31 -23.98 -7.92
CA PRO A 278 -20.81 -25.26 -8.44
C PRO A 278 -20.48 -26.50 -7.58
N ASP A 279 -19.45 -26.42 -6.73
CA ASP A 279 -19.05 -27.48 -5.80
C ASP A 279 -19.78 -27.41 -4.44
N GLY A 280 -20.68 -26.45 -4.25
CA GLY A 280 -21.44 -26.21 -3.03
C GLY A 280 -20.69 -25.39 -1.97
N GLU A 281 -19.46 -24.94 -2.24
CA GLU A 281 -18.77 -23.97 -1.40
C GLU A 281 -19.45 -22.60 -1.52
N ARG A 282 -19.52 -21.85 -0.43
CA ARG A 282 -20.03 -20.47 -0.43
C ARG A 282 -18.90 -19.50 -0.19
N VAL A 283 -18.87 -18.42 -0.95
CA VAL A 283 -18.00 -17.26 -0.70
C VAL A 283 -18.87 -16.14 -0.17
N GLN A 284 -18.48 -15.58 0.97
CA GLN A 284 -19.18 -14.49 1.63
C GLN A 284 -18.23 -13.30 1.81
N VAL A 285 -18.75 -12.12 1.52
CA VAL A 285 -18.10 -10.84 1.79
C VAL A 285 -19.09 -9.93 2.52
N LEU A 286 -18.65 -9.40 3.66
CA LEU A 286 -19.37 -8.39 4.42
C LEU A 286 -18.52 -7.13 4.50
N LEU A 287 -19.09 -6.02 4.03
CA LEU A 287 -18.58 -4.68 4.23
C LEU A 287 -19.49 -3.96 5.23
N VAL A 288 -18.92 -3.42 6.31
CA VAL A 288 -19.63 -2.56 7.25
C VAL A 288 -18.87 -1.26 7.34
N LYS A 289 -19.50 -0.18 6.90
CA LYS A 289 -19.01 1.18 7.04
C LYS A 289 -19.75 1.87 8.17
N GLU A 290 -19.03 2.44 9.13
CA GLU A 290 -19.61 3.26 10.19
C GLU A 290 -18.63 4.35 10.60
N ASN A 291 -19.06 5.62 10.60
CA ASN A 291 -18.20 6.77 10.93
C ASN A 291 -16.90 6.83 10.10
N LYS A 292 -16.98 6.51 8.80
CA LYS A 292 -15.84 6.43 7.85
C LYS A 292 -14.79 5.36 8.21
N ILE A 293 -15.11 4.46 9.13
CA ILE A 293 -14.34 3.25 9.39
C ILE A 293 -14.99 2.14 8.56
N LEU A 294 -14.18 1.44 7.78
CA LEU A 294 -14.61 0.29 7.02
C LEU A 294 -14.11 -0.99 7.69
N GLU A 295 -15.03 -1.88 8.02
CA GLU A 295 -14.73 -3.26 8.38
C GLU A 295 -15.06 -4.16 7.19
N VAL A 296 -14.11 -5.01 6.81
CA VAL A 296 -14.29 -6.00 5.74
C VAL A 296 -14.03 -7.40 6.27
N ARG A 297 -14.96 -8.31 6.01
CA ARG A 297 -14.84 -9.73 6.33
C ARG A 297 -15.05 -10.55 5.08
N ILE A 298 -14.11 -11.45 4.81
CA ILE A 298 -14.15 -12.38 3.69
C ILE A 298 -13.95 -13.78 4.23
N ALA A 299 -14.88 -14.68 3.93
CA ALA A 299 -14.79 -16.10 4.25
C ALA A 299 -15.32 -16.94 3.10
N SER A 300 -14.82 -18.17 3.00
CA SER A 300 -15.50 -19.23 2.25
C SER A 300 -15.65 -20.46 3.12
N GLY A 301 -16.68 -21.23 2.82
CA GLY A 301 -16.98 -22.44 3.57
C GLY A 301 -18.18 -23.16 3.00
N TYR A 302 -18.38 -24.38 3.47
CA TYR A 302 -19.54 -25.16 3.12
C TYR A 302 -20.63 -24.92 4.16
N LYS A 303 -21.89 -24.92 3.72
CA LYS A 303 -23.01 -24.95 4.66
C LYS A 303 -22.83 -26.21 5.52
N SER A 304 -22.60 -26.04 6.82
CA SER A 304 -22.56 -27.18 7.73
C SER A 304 -23.84 -27.97 7.50
N ALA A 305 -23.73 -29.25 7.15
CA ALA A 305 -24.85 -30.16 7.19
C ALA A 305 -25.36 -30.12 8.63
N SER A 306 -26.36 -29.29 8.88
CA SER A 306 -27.08 -29.27 10.14
C SER A 306 -27.51 -30.72 10.35
N PHE A 307 -26.97 -31.34 11.41
CA PHE A 307 -27.31 -32.70 11.83
C PHE A 307 -28.83 -32.83 11.76
N LEU A 308 -29.29 -33.65 10.81
CA LEU A 308 -30.70 -34.05 10.66
C LEU A 308 -31.19 -34.76 11.92
#